data_AF-A0A7S7JLL0-F1
#
_entry.id   AF-A0A7S7JLL0-F1
#
_cell.length_a   1.000
_cell.length_b   1.000
_cell.length_c   1.000
_cell.angle_alpha   90.00
_cell.angle_beta   90.00
_cell.angle_gamma   90.00
#
_symmetry.space_group_name_H-M   'P 1'
#
loop_
_entity.id
_entity.type
_entity.pdbx_description
1 polymer ?
#
loop_
_entity_poly.entity_id
_entity_poly.type
_entity_poly.pdbx_seq_one_letter_code
_entity_poly.pdbx_strand_id
1 'polypeptide(L)' 'MIHKQVKDILQKEGVEEIKALGVKFDPNFHYALEKISDLKQPNGINVLVLQKVFYIKI' A
#
# COMPACT_ATOMS: atom_id res chain seq x y z
N MET A 1 20.51 1.04 -4.15
CA MET A 1 20.57 0.92 -5.63
C MET A 1 19.64 -0.16 -6.18
N ILE A 2 19.73 -1.41 -5.73
CA ILE A 2 18.94 -2.53 -6.28
C ILE A 2 17.41 -2.33 -6.14
N HIS A 3 16.93 -1.92 -4.95
CA HIS A 3 15.49 -1.68 -4.74
C HIS A 3 14.87 -0.71 -5.77
N LYS A 4 15.59 0.37 -6.09
CA LYS A 4 15.12 1.34 -7.10
C LYS A 4 15.11 0.73 -8.50
N GLN A 5 16.15 -0.01 -8.87
CA GLN A 5 16.22 -0.67 -10.19
C GLN A 5 15.08 -1.68 -10.38
N VAL A 6 14.80 -2.50 -9.35
CA VAL A 6 13.66 -3.44 -9.38
C VAL A 6 12.35 -2.69 -9.55
N LYS A 7 12.13 -1.61 -8.77
CA LYS A 7 10.92 -0.80 -8.89
C LYS A 7 10.78 -0.15 -10.27
N ASP A 8 11.87 0.40 -10.81
CA ASP A 8 11.89 1.04 -12.12
C ASP A 8 11.59 0.02 -13.24
N ILE A 9 12.05 -1.24 -13.13
CA ILE A 9 11.71 -2.33 -14.08
C ILE A 9 10.23 -2.70 -13.98
N LEU A 10 9.73 -2.93 -12.76
CA LEU A 10 8.31 -3.25 -12.53
C LEU A 10 7.39 -2.18 -13.13
N GLN A 11 7.71 -0.90 -12.93
CA GLN A 11 6.94 0.21 -13.51
C GLN A 11 6.95 0.22 -15.04
N LYS A 12 8.05 -0.16 -15.69
CA LYS A 12 8.12 -0.27 -17.15
C LYS A 12 7.20 -1.36 -17.70
N GLU A 13 7.01 -2.44 -16.95
CA GLU A 13 6.11 -3.54 -17.30
C GLU A 13 4.65 -3.29 -16.83
N GLY A 14 4.31 -2.06 -16.44
CA GLY A 14 2.95 -1.70 -16.03
C GLY A 14 2.55 -2.12 -14.62
N VAL A 15 3.51 -2.55 -13.79
CA VAL A 15 3.31 -2.89 -12.38
C VAL A 15 3.45 -1.64 -11.51
N GLU A 16 2.37 -1.27 -10.80
CA GLU A 16 2.33 -0.07 -9.95
C GLU A 16 2.09 -0.40 -8.48
N GLU A 17 2.72 0.37 -7.59
CA GLU A 17 2.52 0.27 -6.14
C GLU A 17 1.19 0.91 -5.73
N ILE A 18 0.40 0.21 -4.91
CA ILE A 18 -0.84 0.76 -4.33
C ILE A 18 -0.48 1.63 -3.13
N LYS A 19 -0.92 2.89 -3.16
CA LYS A 19 -0.79 3.79 -2.01
C LYS A 19 -1.73 3.34 -0.89
N ALA A 20 -1.15 2.78 0.17
CA ALA A 20 -1.92 2.25 1.30
C ALA A 20 -1.82 3.10 2.58
N LEU A 21 -0.70 3.79 2.84
CA LEU A 21 -0.54 4.56 4.08
C LEU A 21 -1.34 5.87 4.06
N GLY A 22 -2.08 6.14 5.14
CA GLY A 22 -2.82 7.39 5.34
C GLY A 22 -4.06 7.54 4.46
N VAL A 23 -4.46 6.49 3.75
CA VAL A 23 -5.72 6.45 2.98
C VAL A 23 -6.76 5.59 3.71
N LYS A 24 -8.02 5.73 3.31
CA LYS A 24 -9.11 4.89 3.83
C LYS A 24 -8.88 3.42 3.45
N PHE A 25 -9.14 2.53 4.39
CA PHE A 25 -9.11 1.10 4.17
C PHE A 25 -10.09 0.70 3.05
N ASP A 26 -9.64 -0.20 2.19
CA ASP A 26 -10.38 -0.75 1.06
C ASP A 26 -10.05 -2.24 0.98
N PRO A 27 -11.02 -3.15 1.24
CA PRO A 27 -10.77 -4.59 1.26
C PRO A 27 -10.39 -5.17 -0.11
N ASN A 28 -10.61 -4.46 -1.21
CA ASN A 28 -10.16 -4.92 -2.53
C ASN A 28 -8.64 -4.86 -2.68
N PHE A 29 -7.98 -4.00 -1.90
CA PHE A 29 -6.54 -3.71 -2.04
C PHE A 29 -5.75 -3.86 -0.74
N HIS A 30 -6.44 -3.90 0.41
CA HIS A 30 -5.83 -3.90 1.72
C HIS A 30 -6.28 -5.12 2.52
N TYR A 31 -5.31 -5.77 3.18
CA TYR A 31 -5.57 -6.84 4.13
C TYR A 31 -5.32 -6.32 5.55
N ALA A 32 -6.39 -6.12 6.32
CA ALA A 32 -6.30 -5.64 7.69
C ALA A 32 -5.83 -6.78 8.61
N LEU A 33 -4.65 -6.59 9.22
CA LEU A 33 -4.08 -7.55 10.17
C LEU A 33 -4.40 -7.17 11.62
N GLU A 34 -4.26 -5.89 11.96
CA GLU A 34 -4.48 -5.37 13.31
C GLU A 34 -5.24 -4.04 13.27
N LYS A 35 -5.94 -3.75 14.37
CA LYS A 35 -6.57 -2.45 14.61
C LYS A 35 -5.95 -1.81 15.84
N ILE A 36 -5.55 -0.55 15.71
CA ILE A 36 -5.06 0.26 16.83
C ILE A 36 -6.05 1.37 17.17
N SER A 37 -6.02 1.82 18.42
CA SER A 37 -6.76 2.99 18.87
C SER A 37 -5.82 4.19 18.86
N ASP A 38 -5.95 5.07 17.86
CA ASP A 38 -5.19 6.31 17.74
C ASP A 38 -6.13 7.51 17.66
N LEU A 39 -6.14 8.35 18.69
CA LEU A 39 -7.00 9.54 18.76
C LEU A 39 -6.60 10.63 17.76
N LYS A 40 -5.42 10.54 17.14
CA LYS A 40 -4.94 11.52 16.15
C LYS A 40 -5.40 11.21 14.74
N GLN A 41 -5.98 10.03 14.50
CA GLN A 41 -6.35 9.56 13.17
C GLN A 41 -7.86 9.34 13.07
N PRO A 42 -8.48 9.65 11.91
CA PRO A 42 -9.86 9.26 11.66
C PRO A 42 -10.01 7.72 11.65
N ASN A 43 -11.20 7.25 12.01
CA ASN A 43 -11.54 5.83 11.94
C ASN A 43 -11.43 5.30 10.51
N GLY A 44 -10.91 4.08 10.37
CA GLY A 44 -10.82 3.38 9.08
C GLY A 44 -9.70 3.87 8.16
N ILE A 45 -8.73 4.62 8.69
CA ILE A 45 -7.51 4.98 7.98
C ILE A 45 -6.43 3.92 8.22
N ASN A 46 -5.71 3.57 7.15
CA ASN A 46 -4.53 2.73 7.24
C ASN A 46 -3.37 3.50 7.88
N VAL A 47 -2.98 3.07 9.07
CA VAL A 47 -1.96 3.74 9.90
C VAL A 47 -0.57 3.11 9.81
N LEU A 48 -0.47 1.89 9.27
CA LEU A 48 0.79 1.18 9.05
C LEU A 48 0.68 0.29 7.81
N VAL A 49 1.78 0.14 7.06
CA VAL A 49 1.88 -0.77 5.91
C VAL A 49 3.02 -1.75 6.18
N LEU A 50 2.68 -3.01 6.46
CA LEU A 50 3.66 -4.08 6.71
C LEU A 50 4.23 -4.64 5.40
N GLN A 51 3.39 -4.73 4.37
CA GLN A 51 3.77 -5.20 3.05
C GLN A 51 3.16 -4.31 1.98
N LYS A 52 3.98 -3.90 1.01
CA LYS A 52 3.53 -3.13 -0.15
C LYS A 52 2.82 -4.04 -1.13
N VAL A 53 1.69 -3.57 -1.65
CA VAL A 53 0.92 -4.26 -2.69
C VAL A 53 1.18 -3.58 -4.02
N PHE A 54 1.24 -4.38 -5.08
CA PHE A 54 1.39 -3.91 -6.44
C PHE A 54 0.28 -4.50 -7.31
N TYR A 55 -0.11 -3.79 -8.37
CA TYR A 55 -1.07 -4.25 -9.36
C TYR A 55 -0.52 -4.07 -10.77
N ILE A 56 -0.95 -4.92 -11.70
CA ILE A 56 -0.66 -4.78 -13.12
C ILE A 56 -1.81 -4.03 -13.77
N LYS A 57 -1.48 -2.96 -14.51
CA LYS A 57 -2.43 -2.34 -15.45
C LYS A 57 -2.46 -3.20 -16.72
N ILE A 58 -3.57 -3.91 -16.93
CA ILE A 58 -3.86 -4.63 -18.18
C ILE A 58 -4.37 -3.62 -19.21
#